data_AF-A0A8C3RP06-F1
#
_entry.id   AF-A0A8C3RP06-F1
#
_cell.length_a   1.000
_cell.length_b   1.000
_cell.length_c   1.000
_cell.angle_alpha   90.00
_cell.angle_beta   90.00
_cell.angle_gamma   90.00
#
_symmetry.space_group_name_H-M   'P 1'
#
loop_
_entity.id
_entity.type
_entity.pdbx_description
1 polymer ?
#
loop_
_entity_poly.entity_id
_entity_poly.type
_entity_poly.pdbx_seq_one_letter_code
_entity_poly.pdbx_strand_id
1 'polypeptide(L)'
;IAGVCSLRPPSGGSKSWDFTPRKEISWHVRELLGIEEPLWSRSIALPYRDNLGLFLEHKAPTGAKADALTFSQFVQEAGLEPYATIPPL
;
A
#
# COMPACT_ATOMS: atom_id res chain seq x y z
N ILE A 1 7.23 -9.61 -10.29
CA ILE A 1 7.99 -8.49 -10.90
C ILE A 1 8.36 -7.54 -9.77
N ALA A 2 9.65 -7.44 -9.46
CA ALA A 2 10.15 -6.75 -8.29
C ALA A 2 10.01 -5.23 -8.46
N GLY A 3 9.08 -4.64 -7.72
CA GLY A 3 9.08 -3.20 -7.45
C GLY A 3 9.81 -2.95 -6.15
N VAL A 4 11.15 -3.05 -6.16
CA VAL A 4 11.97 -2.50 -5.07
C VAL A 4 11.65 -1.01 -5.07
N CYS A 5 10.96 -0.53 -4.02
CA CYS A 5 10.78 0.89 -3.80
C CYS A 5 12.14 1.46 -3.37
N SER A 6 13.07 1.55 -4.33
CA SER A 6 14.29 2.30 -4.18
C SER A 6 13.85 3.75 -4.09
N LEU A 7 13.83 4.29 -2.87
CA LEU A 7 13.85 5.73 -2.64
C LEU A 7 15.11 6.28 -3.30
N ARG A 8 15.06 6.54 -4.61
CA ARG A 8 16.09 7.24 -5.33
C ARG A 8 15.97 8.70 -4.91
N PRO A 9 16.98 9.27 -4.22
CA PRO A 9 16.93 10.68 -3.87
C PRO A 9 16.92 11.50 -5.18
N PRO A 10 16.14 12.61 -5.22
CA PRO A 10 16.13 13.48 -6.38
C PRO A 10 17.54 13.99 -6.67
N SER A 11 18.02 13.71 -7.87
CA SER A 11 19.27 14.24 -8.41
C SER A 11 19.10 15.73 -8.67
N GLY A 12 19.50 16.56 -7.70
CA GLY A 12 19.56 18.01 -7.87
C GLY A 12 19.16 18.76 -6.61
N GLY A 13 20.16 19.07 -5.76
CA GLY A 13 19.99 19.92 -4.59
C GLY A 13 20.67 19.34 -3.36
N SER A 14 21.91 19.75 -3.13
CA SER A 14 22.68 19.48 -1.90
C SER A 14 21.98 20.10 -0.69
N LYS A 15 21.10 19.33 -0.06
CA LYS A 15 20.75 19.42 1.35
C LYS A 15 20.68 17.98 1.84
N SER A 16 21.78 17.50 2.43
CA SER A 16 21.76 16.27 3.20
C SER A 16 20.78 16.51 4.34
N TRP A 17 19.57 15.97 4.22
CA TRP A 17 18.63 15.95 5.32
C TRP A 17 19.27 15.08 6.40
N ASP A 18 19.79 15.70 7.45
CA ASP A 18 20.33 14.98 8.59
C ASP A 18 19.19 14.15 9.21
N PHE A 19 19.24 12.84 9.03
CA PHE A 19 18.23 11.90 9.54
C PHE A 19 18.29 11.75 11.07
N THR A 20 19.28 12.35 11.71
CA THR A 20 19.61 12.23 13.14
C THR A 20 18.43 12.60 14.05
N PRO A 21 17.74 13.76 13.88
CA PRO A 21 16.64 14.13 14.78
C PRO A 21 15.40 13.24 14.60
N ARG A 22 15.15 12.78 13.37
CA ARG A 22 13.99 11.93 13.05
C ARG A 22 14.10 10.54 13.70
N LYS A 23 15.33 10.02 13.78
CA LYS A 23 15.63 8.75 14.45
C LYS A 23 15.45 8.86 15.97
N GLU A 24 15.91 9.96 16.56
CA GLU A 24 15.80 10.22 18.00
C GLU A 24 14.34 10.25 18.49
N ILE A 25 13.47 10.99 17.79
CA ILE A 25 12.04 11.06 18.11
C ILE A 25 11.41 9.66 18.01
N SER A 26 11.78 8.91 16.97
CA SER A 26 11.25 7.56 16.75
C SER A 26 11.72 6.59 17.84
N TRP A 27 12.92 6.77 18.40
CA TRP A 27 13.44 5.96 19.50
C TRP A 27 12.69 6.24 20.81
N HIS A 28 12.54 7.51 21.20
CA HIS A 28 11.81 7.88 22.42
C HIS A 28 10.34 7.47 22.38
N VAL A 29 9.67 7.59 21.22
CA VAL A 29 8.28 7.13 21.07
C VAL A 29 8.17 5.62 21.24
N ARG A 30 9.16 4.85 20.77
CA ARG A 30 9.20 3.39 20.96
C ARG A 30 9.44 3.00 22.41
N GLU A 31 10.38 3.67 23.08
CA GLU A 31 10.68 3.47 24.50
C GLU A 31 9.44 3.75 25.37
N LEU A 32 8.74 4.87 25.11
CA LEU A 32 7.52 5.25 25.83
C LEU A 32 6.39 4.22 25.65
N LEU A 33 6.23 3.67 24.45
CA LEU A 33 5.15 2.74 24.10
C LEU A 33 5.52 1.26 24.30
N GLY A 34 6.76 0.96 24.70
CA GLY A 34 7.25 -0.42 24.85
C GLY A 34 7.28 -1.22 23.55
N ILE A 35 7.46 -0.55 22.40
CA ILE A 35 7.42 -1.17 21.07
C ILE A 35 8.83 -1.60 20.66
N GLU A 36 8.99 -2.87 20.28
CA GLU A 36 10.25 -3.38 19.73
C GLU A 36 10.65 -2.63 18.44
N GLU A 37 11.96 -2.43 18.24
CA GLU A 37 12.51 -1.82 17.02
C GLU A 37 11.91 -2.51 15.78
N PRO A 38 11.12 -1.79 14.95
CA PRO A 38 10.56 -2.40 13.76
C PRO A 38 11.71 -2.79 12.85
N LEU A 39 11.73 -4.05 12.41
CA LEU A 39 12.62 -4.49 11.34
C LEU A 39 12.39 -3.60 10.12
N TRP A 40 13.28 -2.65 9.87
CA TRP A 40 13.21 -1.71 8.74
C TRP A 40 13.25 -2.42 7.37
N SER A 41 13.55 -3.73 7.37
CA SER A 41 13.45 -4.64 6.23
C SER A 41 12.04 -5.15 5.94
N ARG A 42 11.07 -4.98 6.85
CA ARG A 42 9.69 -5.39 6.63
C ARG A 42 8.92 -4.32 5.84
N SER A 43 8.14 -4.75 4.86
CA SER A 43 7.20 -3.85 4.17
C SER A 43 6.14 -3.37 5.16
N ILE A 44 5.88 -2.07 5.17
CA ILE A 44 4.76 -1.45 5.91
C ILE A 44 3.54 -1.29 4.98
N ALA A 45 3.66 -1.71 3.72
CA ALA A 45 2.53 -1.69 2.80
C ALA A 45 1.42 -2.59 3.35
N LEU A 46 0.18 -2.10 3.27
CA LEU A 46 -0.99 -2.92 3.53
C LEU A 46 -0.96 -4.14 2.59
N PRO A 47 -1.49 -5.30 3.03
CA PRO A 47 -1.69 -6.43 2.14
C PRO A 47 -2.48 -5.99 0.91
N TYR A 48 -2.22 -6.67 -0.21
CA TYR A 48 -2.90 -6.40 -1.47
C TYR A 48 -4.42 -6.42 -1.26
N ARG A 49 -5.12 -5.42 -1.82
CA ARG A 49 -6.58 -5.32 -1.71
C ARG A 49 -7.24 -6.54 -2.35
N ASP A 50 -8.37 -6.95 -1.79
CA ASP A 50 -9.22 -7.97 -2.39
C ASP A 50 -9.78 -7.50 -3.74
N ASN A 51 -10.10 -8.45 -4.64
CA ASN A 51 -10.62 -8.14 -5.97
C ASN A 51 -11.87 -7.25 -5.90
N LEU A 52 -12.67 -7.43 -4.84
CA LEU A 52 -13.84 -6.61 -4.56
C LEU A 52 -13.44 -5.19 -4.12
N GLY A 53 -12.47 -5.04 -3.21
CA GLY A 53 -11.92 -3.74 -2.84
C GLY A 53 -11.41 -2.94 -4.04
N LEU A 54 -10.66 -3.58 -4.95
CA LEU A 54 -10.16 -2.95 -6.17
C LEU A 54 -11.30 -2.50 -7.11
N PHE A 55 -12.34 -3.32 -7.26
CA PHE A 55 -13.52 -2.95 -8.04
C PHE A 55 -14.25 -1.73 -7.44
N LEU A 56 -14.39 -1.69 -6.11
CA LEU A 56 -15.06 -0.59 -5.42
C LEU A 56 -14.27 0.71 -5.49
N GLU A 57 -12.93 0.65 -5.46
CA GLU A 57 -12.08 1.82 -5.70
C GLU A 57 -12.27 2.37 -7.13
N HIS A 58 -12.41 1.48 -8.11
CA HIS A 58 -12.73 1.86 -9.49
C HIS A 58 -14.16 2.41 -9.66
N LYS A 59 -15.10 1.96 -8.81
CA LYS A 59 -16.50 2.40 -8.82
C LYS A 59 -16.78 3.62 -7.94
N ALA A 60 -15.82 4.02 -7.10
CA ALA A 60 -15.99 5.15 -6.17
C ALA A 60 -16.26 6.51 -6.85
N PRO A 61 -15.63 6.86 -7.99
CA PRO A 61 -15.93 8.10 -8.69
C PRO A 61 -17.33 8.08 -9.33
N THR A 62 -18.04 9.20 -9.33
CA THR A 62 -19.34 9.32 -10.01
C THR A 62 -19.15 9.50 -11.52
N GLY A 63 -19.94 8.80 -12.33
CA GLY A 63 -20.02 9.02 -13.77
C GLY A 63 -20.46 7.78 -14.55
N ALA A 64 -20.91 7.99 -15.80
CA ALA A 64 -21.47 6.93 -16.64
C ALA A 64 -20.53 5.72 -16.84
N LYS A 65 -19.21 5.93 -16.82
CA LYS A 65 -18.21 4.86 -16.93
C LYS A 65 -18.13 4.01 -15.65
N ALA A 66 -18.22 4.64 -14.48
CA ALA A 66 -18.21 3.93 -13.20
C ALA A 66 -19.54 3.19 -12.97
N ASP A 67 -20.67 3.79 -13.39
CA ASP A 67 -22.00 3.17 -13.31
C ASP A 67 -22.14 1.95 -14.23
N ALA A 68 -21.52 2.00 -15.42
CA ALA A 68 -21.53 0.89 -16.38
C ALA A 68 -20.58 -0.26 -15.99
N LEU A 69 -19.66 -0.04 -15.05
CA LEU A 69 -18.64 -1.02 -14.69
C LEU A 69 -19.26 -2.20 -13.92
N THR A 70 -19.17 -3.40 -14.51
CA THR A 70 -19.65 -4.64 -13.89
C THR A 70 -18.48 -5.43 -13.30
N PHE A 71 -18.68 -6.06 -12.14
CA PHE A 71 -17.63 -6.80 -11.44
C PHE A 71 -17.01 -7.92 -12.30
N SER A 72 -17.83 -8.66 -13.05
CA SER A 72 -17.34 -9.74 -13.93
C SER A 72 -16.43 -9.23 -15.04
N GLN A 73 -16.77 -8.10 -15.67
CA GLN A 73 -15.95 -7.45 -16.70
C GLN A 73 -14.62 -6.98 -16.11
N PHE A 74 -14.66 -6.35 -14.92
CA PHE A 74 -13.47 -5.91 -14.20
C PHE A 74 -12.51 -7.05 -13.90
N VAL A 75 -13.03 -8.18 -13.39
CA VAL A 75 -12.23 -9.38 -13.08
C VAL A 75 -11.61 -9.97 -14.35
N GLN A 76 -12.38 -10.04 -15.44
CA GLN A 76 -11.91 -10.59 -16.72
C GLN A 76 -10.85 -9.70 -17.39
N GLU A 77 -11.02 -8.38 -17.38
CA GLU A 77 -10.06 -7.41 -17.93
C GLU A 77 -8.77 -7.36 -17.10
N ALA A 78 -8.89 -7.44 -15.78
CA ALA A 78 -7.75 -7.42 -14.87
C ALA A 78 -7.01 -8.77 -14.78
N GLY A 79 -7.54 -9.83 -15.41
CA GLY A 79 -6.98 -11.18 -15.32
C GLY A 79 -6.96 -11.73 -13.90
N LEU A 80 -7.94 -11.33 -13.08
CA LEU A 80 -8.06 -11.75 -11.69
C LEU A 80 -8.91 -13.03 -11.61
N GLU A 81 -8.62 -13.88 -10.62
CA GLU A 81 -9.47 -15.03 -10.35
C GLU A 81 -10.83 -14.56 -9.79
N PRO A 82 -11.97 -15.07 -10.30
CA PRO A 82 -13.28 -14.75 -9.78
C PRO A 82 -13.42 -15.32 -8.37
N TYR A 83 -13.40 -14.43 -7.37
CA TYR A 83 -13.60 -14.66 -5.93
C TYR A 83 -13.11 -16.01 -5.38
N ALA A 84 -11.98 -15.98 -4.66
CA ALA A 84 -11.68 -17.02 -3.69
C ALA A 84 -12.76 -16.96 -2.60
N THR A 85 -13.60 -18.00 -2.56
CA THR A 85 -14.57 -18.25 -1.48
C THR A 85 -13.90 -17.99 -0.14
N ILE A 86 -14.48 -17.11 0.69
CA ILE A 86 -14.14 -17.01 2.12
C ILE A 86 -13.99 -18.45 2.64
N PRO A 87 -12.85 -18.82 3.26
CA PRO A 87 -12.73 -20.13 3.88
C PRO A 87 -13.86 -20.28 4.90
N PRO A 88 -14.60 -21.41 4.91
CA PRO A 88 -15.68 -21.60 5.86
C PRO A 88 -15.14 -21.47 7.29
N LEU A 89 -15.92 -20.78 8.14
CA LEU A 89 -15.64 -20.53 9.57
C LEU A 89 -15.37 -21.81 10.34
#